data_AF-A0A6L3NEV8-F1
#
_entry.id   AF-A0A6L3NEV8-F1
#
_cell.length_a   1.000
_cell.length_b   1.000
_cell.length_c   1.000
_cell.angle_alpha   90.00
_cell.angle_beta   90.00
_cell.angle_gamma   90.00
#
_symmetry.space_group_name_H-M   'P 1'
#
loop_
_entity.id
_entity.type
_entity.pdbx_description
1 polymer ?
#
loop_
_entity_poly.entity_id
_entity_poly.type
_entity_poly.pdbx_seq_one_letter_code
_entity_poly.pdbx_strand_id
1 'polypeptide(L)'
;MFDRAQSTIANVDPEIFAAIEQENRRQEEHIELIASENYTSPAVMAAQGSQLTNKYAEGYPGKRYYGGCEYVDVVEQLAIDRVKQLFGAE
;
A
#
# COMPACT_ATOMS: atom_id res chain seq x y z
N MET A 1 -20.20 5.50 8.43
CA MET A 1 -18.76 5.84 8.39
C MET A 1 -17.92 4.83 7.61
N PHE A 2 -18.21 3.52 7.62
CA PHE A 2 -17.38 2.52 6.90
C PHE A 2 -18.05 1.90 5.65
N ASP A 3 -19.20 2.44 5.22
CA ASP A 3 -19.79 2.09 3.94
C ASP A 3 -18.90 2.63 2.81
N ARG A 4 -18.45 1.77 1.89
CA ARG A 4 -17.48 2.15 0.84
C ARG A 4 -18.05 3.09 -0.21
N ALA A 5 -19.36 3.07 -0.44
CA ALA A 5 -20.00 3.99 -1.38
C ALA A 5 -20.15 5.40 -0.78
N GLN A 6 -20.26 5.49 0.55
CA GLN A 6 -20.42 6.77 1.25
C GLN A 6 -19.11 7.35 1.78
N SER A 7 -18.20 6.52 2.27
CA SER A 7 -16.92 6.91 2.89
C SER A 7 -15.80 7.09 1.86
N THR A 8 -16.09 7.81 0.77
CA THR A 8 -15.08 8.24 -0.18
C THR A 8 -14.33 9.45 0.37
N ILE A 9 -13.11 9.69 -0.10
CA ILE A 9 -12.34 10.87 0.30
C ILE A 9 -13.13 12.14 -0.06
N ALA A 10 -13.71 12.21 -1.26
CA ALA A 10 -14.51 13.36 -1.70
C ALA A 10 -15.69 13.71 -0.78
N ASN A 11 -16.35 12.71 -0.17
CA ASN A 11 -17.48 12.94 0.72
C ASN A 11 -17.05 13.24 2.16
N VAL A 12 -15.98 12.59 2.64
CA VAL A 12 -15.52 12.69 4.03
C VAL A 12 -14.60 13.90 4.24
N ASP A 13 -13.72 14.15 3.27
CA ASP A 13 -12.68 15.18 3.30
C ASP A 13 -12.46 15.77 1.88
N PRO A 14 -13.32 16.71 1.46
CA PRO A 14 -13.24 17.31 0.13
C PRO A 14 -11.97 18.14 -0.09
N GLU A 15 -11.36 18.66 0.98
CA GLU A 15 -10.12 19.45 0.90
C GLU A 15 -8.94 18.55 0.55
N ILE A 16 -8.80 17.39 1.22
CA ILE A 16 -7.79 16.39 0.87
C ILE A 16 -8.04 15.79 -0.52
N PHE A 17 -9.30 15.53 -0.88
CA PHE A 17 -9.62 15.06 -2.23
C PHE A 17 -9.16 16.04 -3.31
N ALA A 18 -9.46 17.34 -3.14
CA ALA A 18 -9.04 18.36 -4.09
C ALA A 18 -7.52 18.45 -4.23
N ALA A 19 -6.78 18.30 -3.13
CA ALA A 19 -5.31 18.28 -3.15
C ALA A 19 -4.76 17.04 -3.88
N ILE A 20 -5.35 15.86 -3.66
CA ILE A 20 -4.95 14.62 -4.37
C ILE A 20 -5.19 14.76 -5.87
N GLU A 21 -6.33 15.29 -6.30
CA GLU A 21 -6.62 15.49 -7.73
C GLU A 21 -5.66 16.49 -8.38
N GLN A 22 -5.25 17.53 -7.64
CA GLN A 22 -4.23 18.46 -8.11
C GLN A 22 -2.86 17.78 -8.27
N GLU A 23 -2.46 16.90 -7.35
CA GLU A 23 -1.20 16.15 -7.45
C GLU A 23 -1.23 15.11 -8.57
N ASN A 24 -2.35 14.38 -8.73
CA ASN A 24 -2.55 13.45 -9.85
C ASN A 24 -2.35 14.17 -11.19
N ARG A 25 -2.93 15.37 -11.32
CA ARG A 25 -2.76 16.20 -12.50
C ARG A 25 -1.34 16.73 -12.67
N ARG A 26 -0.70 17.19 -11.58
CA ARG A 26 0.69 17.68 -11.60
C ARG A 26 1.63 16.61 -12.17
N GLN A 27 1.47 15.36 -11.74
CA GLN A 27 2.28 14.22 -12.17
C GLN A 27 2.17 13.94 -13.68
N GLU A 28 0.99 14.14 -14.27
CA GLU A 28 0.75 13.96 -15.71
C GLU A 28 1.24 15.14 -16.55
N GLU A 29 1.16 16.36 -16.01
CA GLU A 29 1.49 17.59 -16.74
C GLU A 29 2.98 17.95 -16.74
N HIS A 30 3.81 17.25 -15.95
CA HIS A 30 5.24 17.49 -15.83
C HIS A 30 6.05 16.29 -16.31
N ILE A 31 7.14 16.57 -17.03
CA ILE A 31 8.15 15.55 -17.31
C ILE A 31 8.98 15.37 -16.05
N GLU A 32 8.87 14.20 -15.43
CA GLU A 32 9.65 13.88 -14.23
C GLU A 32 11.03 13.35 -14.62
N LEU A 33 12.08 14.06 -14.18
CA LEU A 33 13.49 13.77 -14.49
C LEU A 33 14.32 13.50 -13.24
N ILE A 34 13.70 13.54 -12.05
CA ILE A 34 14.38 13.20 -10.81
C ILE A 34 14.67 11.70 -10.83
N ALA A 35 15.96 11.34 -10.81
CA ALA A 35 16.43 9.96 -10.98
C ALA A 35 15.92 8.95 -9.93
N SER A 36 15.41 9.43 -8.80
CA SER A 36 14.86 8.60 -7.72
C SER A 36 13.34 8.46 -7.76
N GLU A 37 12.64 9.22 -8.60
CA GLU A 37 11.19 9.16 -8.70
C GLU A 37 10.74 8.15 -9.76
N ASN A 38 9.53 7.62 -9.58
CA ASN A 38 8.95 6.62 -10.46
C ASN A 38 7.43 6.56 -10.28
N TYR A 39 6.73 5.93 -11.22
CA TYR A 39 5.30 5.67 -11.14
C TYR A 39 5.09 4.19 -10.84
N THR A 40 4.48 3.89 -9.69
CA THR A 40 4.15 2.51 -9.33
C THR A 40 2.86 2.05 -10.02
N SER A 41 2.67 0.74 -10.13
CA SER A 41 1.46 0.20 -10.76
C SER A 41 0.20 0.41 -9.91
N PRO A 42 -1.00 0.50 -10.53
CA PRO A 42 -2.27 0.54 -9.79
C PRO A 42 -2.48 -0.66 -8.84
N ALA A 43 -1.92 -1.83 -9.18
CA ALA A 43 -1.99 -3.01 -8.31
C ALA A 43 -1.21 -2.82 -6.99
N VAL A 44 -0.06 -2.13 -7.03
CA VAL A 44 0.72 -1.79 -5.82
C VAL A 44 -0.06 -0.80 -4.96
N MET A 45 -0.64 0.24 -5.57
CA MET A 45 -1.47 1.22 -4.84
C MET A 45 -2.71 0.57 -4.18
N ALA A 46 -3.37 -0.34 -4.89
CA ALA A 46 -4.54 -1.04 -4.35
C ALA A 46 -4.19 -1.94 -3.15
N ALA A 47 -3.02 -2.62 -3.18
CA ALA A 47 -2.58 -3.49 -2.09
C ALA A 47 -2.38 -2.70 -0.78
N GLN A 48 -1.72 -1.54 -0.84
CA GLN A 48 -1.49 -0.70 0.35
C GLN A 48 -2.75 0.04 0.84
N GLY A 49 -3.78 0.19 -0.01
CA GLY A 49 -5.11 0.69 0.39
C GLY A 49 -6.03 -0.37 1.00
N SER A 50 -5.55 -1.60 1.23
CA SER A 50 -6.34 -2.71 1.74
C SER A 50 -6.51 -2.68 3.27
N GLN A 51 -7.38 -3.57 3.78
CA GLN A 51 -7.59 -3.73 5.22
C GLN A 51 -6.42 -4.38 5.97
N LEU A 52 -5.31 -4.73 5.29
CA LEU A 52 -4.08 -5.15 5.97
C LEU A 52 -3.57 -4.07 6.95
N THR A 53 -3.88 -2.80 6.67
CA THR A 53 -3.59 -1.66 7.57
C THR A 53 -4.16 -1.84 8.99
N ASN A 54 -5.21 -2.64 9.16
CA ASN A 54 -5.86 -2.85 10.46
C ASN A 54 -5.14 -3.91 11.32
N LYS A 55 -4.18 -4.66 10.77
CA LYS A 55 -3.58 -5.79 11.48
C LYS A 55 -2.26 -5.40 12.16
N TYR A 56 -2.26 -5.51 13.48
CA TYR A 56 -1.03 -5.54 14.26
C TYR A 56 -0.42 -6.95 14.21
N ALA A 57 0.83 -7.07 13.79
CA ALA A 57 1.52 -8.35 13.53
C ALA A 57 2.99 -8.33 13.96
N GLU A 58 3.29 -7.87 15.18
CA GLU A 58 4.66 -7.87 15.70
C GLU A 58 5.25 -9.29 15.78
N GLY A 59 6.55 -9.40 15.51
CA GLY A 59 7.27 -10.66 15.31
C GLY A 59 7.49 -10.97 13.83
N TYR A 60 7.80 -12.22 13.52
CA TYR A 60 8.01 -12.72 12.15
C TYR A 60 6.98 -13.79 11.79
N PRO A 61 6.84 -14.18 10.51
CA PRO A 61 5.91 -15.23 10.10
C PRO A 61 6.05 -16.50 10.93
N GLY A 62 4.93 -17.03 11.44
CA GLY A 62 4.89 -18.19 12.34
C GLY A 62 5.42 -17.94 13.77
N LYS A 63 5.88 -16.73 14.08
CA LYS A 63 6.49 -16.32 15.36
C LYS A 63 6.03 -14.92 15.79
N ARG A 64 4.71 -14.71 15.77
CA ARG A 64 4.09 -13.45 16.14
C ARG A 64 3.85 -13.37 17.64
N TYR A 65 3.87 -12.16 18.20
CA TYR A 65 3.42 -11.93 19.58
C TYR A 65 1.89 -12.07 19.71
N TYR A 66 1.14 -11.75 18.65
CA TYR A 66 -0.33 -11.79 18.64
C TYR A 66 -0.86 -12.86 17.68
N GLY A 67 -2.02 -13.44 18.02
CA GLY A 67 -2.74 -14.37 17.15
C GLY A 67 -3.42 -13.70 15.94
N GLY A 68 -4.05 -14.54 15.10
CA GLY A 68 -4.84 -14.10 13.95
C GLY A 68 -4.01 -13.57 12.79
N CYS A 69 -2.76 -14.03 12.65
CA CYS A 69 -1.81 -13.55 11.65
C CYS A 69 -1.68 -14.47 10.42
N GLU A 70 -2.56 -15.46 10.28
CA GLU A 70 -2.44 -16.55 9.31
C GLU A 70 -2.28 -16.03 7.87
N TYR A 71 -3.03 -14.97 7.51
CA TYR A 71 -2.99 -14.41 6.15
C TYR A 71 -1.91 -13.34 5.96
N VAL A 72 -1.60 -12.53 6.98
CA VAL A 72 -0.50 -11.55 6.88
C VAL A 72 0.87 -12.24 6.88
N ASP A 73 0.98 -13.42 7.49
CA ASP A 73 2.17 -14.26 7.40
C ASP A 73 2.40 -14.76 5.97
N VAL A 74 1.34 -15.15 5.24
CA VAL A 74 1.46 -15.49 3.81
C VAL A 74 1.95 -14.30 3.01
N VAL A 75 1.43 -13.10 3.28
CA VAL A 75 1.83 -11.87 2.57
C VAL A 75 3.30 -11.55 2.83
N GLU A 76 3.74 -11.56 4.08
CA GLU A 76 5.12 -11.25 4.43
C GLU A 76 6.09 -12.33 3.91
N GLN A 77 5.74 -13.61 4.02
CA GLN A 77 6.59 -14.68 3.51
C GLN A 77 6.71 -14.63 1.98
N LEU A 78 5.62 -14.36 1.25
CA LEU A 78 5.69 -14.15 -0.20
C LEU A 78 6.59 -12.97 -0.55
N ALA A 79 6.56 -11.89 0.23
CA ALA A 79 7.45 -10.74 0.00
C ALA A 79 8.91 -11.11 0.22
N ILE A 80 9.23 -11.80 1.32
CA ILE A 80 10.58 -12.30 1.65
C ILE A 80 11.09 -13.22 0.53
N ASP A 81 10.29 -14.22 0.14
CA ASP A 81 10.70 -15.22 -0.85
C ASP A 81 10.96 -14.57 -2.22
N ARG A 82 10.07 -13.66 -2.65
CA ARG A 82 10.20 -12.97 -3.94
C ARG A 82 11.37 -12.01 -3.96
N VAL A 83 11.61 -11.25 -2.88
CA VAL A 83 12.75 -10.33 -2.84
C VAL A 83 14.07 -11.10 -2.78
N LYS A 84 14.13 -12.22 -2.07
CA LYS A 84 15.28 -13.13 -2.11
C LYS A 84 15.52 -13.70 -3.50
N GLN A 85 14.46 -14.14 -4.18
CA GLN A 85 14.54 -14.62 -5.55
C GLN A 85 15.04 -13.54 -6.52
N LEU A 86 14.60 -12.30 -6.36
CA LEU A 86 15.02 -11.17 -7.21
C LEU A 86 16.53 -10.89 -7.13
N PHE A 87 17.11 -11.00 -5.94
CA PHE A 87 18.52 -10.63 -5.69
C PHE A 87 19.45 -11.81 -5.42
N GLY A 88 18.93 -13.04 -5.38
CA GLY A 88 19.71 -14.23 -5.01
C GLY A 88 20.20 -14.22 -3.56
N ALA A 89 19.45 -13.60 -2.66
CA ALA A 89 19.83 -13.48 -1.24
C ALA A 89 19.47 -14.75 -0.46
N GLU A 90 20.32 -15.11 0.51
CA GLU A 90 20.12 -16.23 1.44
C GLU A 90 19.11 -15.96 2.55
#